data_AF-A0A6C0JFW6-F1
#
_entry.id   AF-A0A6C0JFW6-F1
#
_cell.length_a   1.000
_cell.length_b   1.000
_cell.length_c   1.000
_cell.angle_alpha   90.00
_cell.angle_beta   90.00
_cell.angle_gamma   90.00
#
_symmetry.space_group_name_H-M   'P 1'
#
loop_
_entity.id
_entity.type
_entity.pdbx_description
1 polymer ?
#
loop_
_entity_poly.entity_id
_entity_poly.type
_entity_poly.pdbx_seq_one_letter_code
_entity_poly.pdbx_strand_id
1 'polypeptide(L)'
;MESLITYQDGKFGHLHKTLGLVSLVHFALQFGNFFKFGAMYFDNRTWMFLVFHLLLSWSSIIFHLPAIRSVHAPMIWPEFRAHSILFATRSIAAMALTLNEVSSPWTRFANVLMTMALADLATMYYKVTVTTMRDMPFPDWVTQTTRDRINLYYSVSQVLATGILLFTPSMERALFILFPIQIAAFLMTLVRKQIISPLSWHVLYAGALGLNYLHSLLALDNLPVGFYLACLLFCVMRFRYRWNKYVLWTLIGLAQGMVQNEFVQSMVKQSAGWTFTLSSYANAPTAPVCLTCS
;
A
#
# COMPACT_ATOMS: atom_id res chain seq x y z
N MET A 1 -5.80 19.05 -29.94
CA MET A 1 -6.10 18.01 -28.94
C MET A 1 -5.12 16.87 -29.14
N GLU A 2 -4.14 16.71 -28.26
CA GLU A 2 -3.26 15.54 -28.30
C GLU A 2 -4.04 14.31 -27.80
N SER A 3 -4.09 13.28 -28.65
CA SER A 3 -4.72 12.00 -28.33
C SER A 3 -4.14 11.38 -27.06
N LEU A 4 -4.94 10.58 -26.33
CA LEU A 4 -4.44 9.79 -25.19
C LEU A 4 -3.37 8.76 -25.61
N ILE A 5 -3.15 8.57 -26.91
CA ILE A 5 -2.13 7.71 -27.52
C ILE A 5 -0.82 8.51 -27.71
N THR A 6 0.28 8.06 -27.09
CA THR A 6 1.61 8.62 -27.41
C THR A 6 2.23 7.87 -28.59
N TYR A 7 3.13 8.52 -29.35
CA TYR A 7 3.84 7.88 -30.48
C TYR A 7 4.60 6.61 -30.04
N GLN A 8 5.16 6.61 -28.84
CA GLN A 8 5.86 5.47 -28.26
C GLN A 8 4.90 4.30 -27.92
N ASP A 9 3.63 4.58 -27.59
CA ASP A 9 2.63 3.51 -27.39
C ASP A 9 2.37 2.75 -28.69
N GLY A 10 2.34 3.42 -29.84
CA GLY A 10 2.13 2.77 -31.15
C GLY A 10 3.25 1.76 -31.50
N LYS A 11 4.49 2.03 -31.07
CA LYS A 11 5.64 1.15 -31.33
C LYS A 11 5.60 -0.16 -30.53
N PHE A 12 4.92 -0.16 -29.38
CA PHE A 12 4.79 -1.32 -28.49
C PHE A 12 3.33 -1.79 -28.36
N GLY A 13 2.51 -1.58 -29.39
CA GLY A 13 1.15 -2.12 -29.47
C GLY A 13 0.19 -1.61 -28.38
N HIS A 14 0.40 -0.39 -27.86
CA HIS A 14 -0.36 0.22 -26.78
C HIS A 14 -0.37 -0.58 -25.46
N LEU A 15 0.64 -1.43 -25.23
CA LEU A 15 0.71 -2.32 -24.08
C LEU A 15 0.48 -1.61 -22.73
N HIS A 16 1.21 -0.52 -22.46
CA HIS A 16 1.08 0.22 -21.19
C HIS A 16 -0.32 0.79 -20.99
N LYS A 17 -0.95 1.29 -22.07
CA LYS A 17 -2.31 1.80 -22.04
C LYS A 17 -3.33 0.70 -21.75
N THR A 18 -3.19 -0.45 -22.40
CA THR A 18 -4.05 -1.62 -22.15
C THR A 18 -3.92 -2.11 -20.72
N LEU A 19 -2.68 -2.24 -20.21
CA LEU A 19 -2.43 -2.57 -18.80
C LEU A 19 -3.07 -1.55 -17.86
N GLY A 20 -2.96 -0.26 -18.19
CA GLY A 20 -3.57 0.82 -17.42
C GLY A 20 -5.09 0.72 -17.36
N LEU A 21 -5.73 0.42 -18.50
CA LEU A 21 -7.17 0.24 -18.57
C LEU A 21 -7.63 -0.98 -17.75
N VAL A 22 -6.94 -2.11 -17.88
CA VAL A 22 -7.24 -3.33 -17.11
C VAL A 22 -7.09 -3.07 -15.61
N SER A 23 -6.02 -2.42 -15.17
CA SER A 23 -5.82 -2.04 -13.76
C SER A 23 -6.88 -1.07 -13.26
N LEU A 24 -7.32 -0.09 -14.07
CA LEU A 24 -8.41 0.82 -13.69
C LEU A 24 -9.74 0.10 -13.53
N VAL A 25 -10.08 -0.82 -14.45
CA VAL A 25 -11.28 -1.66 -14.34
C VAL A 25 -11.20 -2.53 -13.09
N HIS A 26 -10.04 -3.14 -12.81
CA HIS A 26 -9.85 -3.93 -11.60
C HIS A 26 -10.04 -3.08 -10.33
N PHE A 27 -9.47 -1.88 -10.24
CA PHE A 27 -9.74 -0.97 -9.12
C PHE A 27 -11.23 -0.64 -8.99
N ALA A 28 -11.90 -0.31 -10.10
CA ALA A 28 -13.32 0.05 -10.09
C ALA A 28 -14.20 -1.11 -9.60
N LEU A 29 -13.92 -2.35 -10.05
CA LEU A 29 -14.63 -3.54 -9.61
C LEU A 29 -14.40 -3.81 -8.12
N GLN A 30 -13.14 -3.78 -7.65
CA GLN A 30 -12.85 -4.09 -6.25
C GLN A 30 -13.35 -3.02 -5.30
N PHE A 31 -13.22 -1.74 -5.66
CA PHE A 31 -13.75 -0.66 -4.84
C PHE A 31 -15.28 -0.67 -4.85
N GLY A 32 -15.90 -0.95 -6.01
CA GLY A 32 -17.34 -1.14 -6.10
C GLY A 32 -17.85 -2.28 -5.22
N ASN A 33 -17.15 -3.42 -5.20
CA ASN A 33 -17.46 -4.53 -4.31
C ASN A 33 -17.32 -4.14 -2.84
N PHE A 34 -16.22 -3.48 -2.48
CA PHE A 34 -15.99 -3.01 -1.11
C PHE A 34 -17.10 -2.06 -0.65
N PHE A 35 -17.46 -1.05 -1.44
CA PHE A 35 -18.49 -0.08 -1.03
C PHE A 35 -19.90 -0.67 -1.04
N LYS A 36 -20.19 -1.68 -1.87
CA LYS A 36 -21.51 -2.31 -1.96
C LYS A 36 -21.72 -3.43 -0.94
N PHE A 37 -20.68 -4.23 -0.70
CA PHE A 37 -20.77 -5.48 0.06
C PHE A 37 -19.86 -5.51 1.29
N GLY A 38 -18.97 -4.53 1.48
CA GLY A 38 -18.02 -4.46 2.58
C GLY A 38 -16.72 -5.24 2.38
N ALA A 39 -16.52 -5.90 1.23
CA ALA A 39 -15.32 -6.70 0.94
C ALA A 39 -14.96 -6.72 -0.56
N MET A 40 -13.69 -7.01 -0.89
CA MET A 40 -13.17 -7.10 -2.27
C MET A 40 -13.12 -8.52 -2.85
N TYR A 41 -13.64 -9.54 -2.15
CA TYR A 41 -13.79 -10.92 -2.65
C TYR A 41 -12.62 -11.44 -3.52
N PHE A 42 -11.38 -11.32 -3.03
CA PHE A 42 -10.21 -11.82 -3.74
C PHE A 42 -10.25 -13.35 -3.85
N ASP A 43 -9.89 -13.86 -5.03
CA ASP A 43 -9.79 -15.29 -5.31
C ASP A 43 -8.47 -15.64 -6.04
N ASN A 44 -8.32 -16.89 -6.48
CA ASN A 44 -7.12 -17.33 -7.22
C ASN A 44 -6.84 -16.56 -8.51
N ARG A 45 -7.85 -15.94 -9.13
CA ARG A 45 -7.69 -15.11 -10.33
C ARG A 45 -7.01 -13.78 -10.00
N THR A 46 -6.96 -13.40 -8.72
CA THR A 46 -6.26 -12.18 -8.26
C THR A 46 -4.80 -12.17 -8.69
N TRP A 47 -4.13 -13.33 -8.80
CA TRP A 47 -2.76 -13.43 -9.32
C TRP A 47 -2.58 -12.76 -10.67
N MET A 48 -3.51 -12.98 -11.59
CA MET A 48 -3.48 -12.38 -12.92
C MET A 48 -3.52 -10.85 -12.83
N PHE A 49 -4.37 -10.29 -11.96
CA PHE A 49 -4.46 -8.85 -11.75
C PHE A 49 -3.22 -8.28 -11.07
N LEU A 50 -2.61 -9.00 -10.11
CA LEU A 50 -1.33 -8.59 -9.52
C LEU A 50 -0.24 -8.47 -10.60
N VAL A 51 -0.18 -9.43 -11.53
CA VAL A 51 0.73 -9.38 -12.67
C VAL A 51 0.43 -8.18 -13.56
N PHE A 52 -0.83 -7.88 -13.87
CA PHE A 52 -1.17 -6.69 -14.66
C PHE A 52 -0.77 -5.39 -13.97
N HIS A 53 -1.04 -5.24 -12.67
CA HIS A 53 -0.60 -4.06 -11.92
C HIS A 53 0.93 -3.95 -11.86
N LEU A 54 1.65 -5.07 -11.76
CA LEU A 54 3.11 -5.08 -11.76
C LEU A 54 3.65 -4.66 -13.14
N LEU A 55 3.17 -5.31 -14.21
CA LEU A 55 3.54 -4.98 -15.58
C LEU A 55 3.18 -3.54 -15.93
N LEU A 56 2.07 -2.99 -15.42
CA LEU A 56 1.73 -1.59 -15.59
C LEU A 56 2.83 -0.67 -15.05
N SER A 57 3.26 -0.90 -13.81
CA SER A 57 4.32 -0.10 -13.20
C SER A 57 5.65 -0.25 -13.96
N TRP A 58 6.06 -1.47 -14.28
CA TRP A 58 7.35 -1.75 -14.94
C TRP A 58 7.39 -1.34 -16.42
N SER A 59 6.28 -1.44 -17.15
CA SER A 59 6.20 -0.99 -18.54
C SER A 59 6.38 0.52 -18.71
N SER A 60 6.29 1.32 -17.63
CA SER A 60 6.61 2.75 -17.67
C SER A 60 8.08 3.06 -18.02
N ILE A 61 8.98 2.06 -17.95
CA ILE A 61 10.39 2.19 -18.33
C ILE A 61 10.54 2.42 -19.85
N ILE A 62 9.58 1.95 -20.65
CA ILE A 62 9.57 2.09 -22.11
C ILE A 62 9.56 3.58 -22.53
N PHE A 63 8.97 4.44 -21.71
CA PHE A 63 8.86 5.87 -22.01
C PHE A 63 10.16 6.62 -21.73
N HIS A 64 10.51 7.49 -22.68
CA HIS A 64 11.62 8.42 -22.49
C HIS A 64 11.13 9.60 -21.65
N LEU A 65 11.80 9.84 -20.52
CA LEU A 65 11.48 10.93 -19.62
C LEU A 65 12.52 12.04 -19.73
N PRO A 66 12.11 13.32 -19.61
CA PRO A 66 13.05 14.42 -19.56
C PRO A 66 13.96 14.32 -18.33
N ALA A 67 15.23 14.64 -18.51
CA ALA A 67 16.22 14.61 -17.43
C ALA A 67 16.13 15.84 -16.50
N ILE A 68 15.64 16.97 -17.02
CA ILE A 68 15.61 18.27 -16.32
C ILE A 68 14.20 18.55 -15.80
N ARG A 69 14.11 18.86 -14.50
CA ARG A 69 12.85 19.19 -13.83
C ARG A 69 12.17 20.43 -14.40
N SER A 70 10.87 20.30 -14.67
CA SER A 70 9.95 21.37 -15.06
C SER A 70 9.36 21.94 -13.78
N VAL A 71 9.43 23.26 -13.69
CA VAL A 71 8.93 24.03 -12.54
C VAL A 71 7.45 24.38 -12.70
N HIS A 72 6.88 24.21 -13.90
CA HIS A 72 5.56 24.76 -14.24
C HIS A 72 4.40 23.77 -14.07
N ALA A 73 4.65 22.46 -14.16
CA ALA A 73 3.58 21.46 -14.11
C ALA A 73 4.06 20.14 -13.51
N PRO A 74 3.21 19.45 -12.71
CA PRO A 74 3.41 18.07 -12.32
C PRO A 74 3.76 17.18 -13.51
N MET A 75 4.97 16.61 -13.50
CA MET A 75 5.45 15.74 -14.56
C MET A 75 6.23 14.57 -13.98
N ILE A 76 6.19 13.45 -14.69
CA ILE A 76 6.88 12.21 -14.30
C ILE A 76 8.38 12.38 -14.58
N TRP A 77 9.18 12.30 -13.51
CA TRP A 77 10.64 12.31 -13.54
C TRP A 77 11.22 10.90 -13.40
N PRO A 78 12.49 10.66 -13.82
CA PRO A 78 13.14 9.37 -13.61
C PRO A 78 13.14 8.88 -12.15
N GLU A 79 13.43 9.76 -11.19
CA GLU A 79 13.36 9.46 -9.73
C GLU A 79 11.94 9.11 -9.29
N PHE A 80 10.95 9.93 -9.68
CA PHE A 80 9.54 9.63 -9.39
C PHE A 80 9.10 8.29 -9.96
N ARG A 81 9.44 8.00 -11.22
CA ARG A 81 9.11 6.72 -11.86
C ARG A 81 9.70 5.56 -11.07
N ALA A 82 10.97 5.65 -10.68
CA ALA A 82 11.61 4.61 -9.87
C ALA A 82 10.89 4.40 -8.53
N HIS A 83 10.56 5.48 -7.81
CA HIS A 83 9.79 5.39 -6.56
C HIS A 83 8.40 4.80 -6.77
N SER A 84 7.70 5.21 -7.82
CA SER A 84 6.38 4.69 -8.15
C SER A 84 6.42 3.20 -8.45
N ILE A 85 7.43 2.72 -9.18
CA ILE A 85 7.63 1.28 -9.46
C ILE A 85 7.91 0.53 -8.16
N LEU A 86 8.82 1.02 -7.32
CA LEU A 86 9.21 0.36 -6.07
C LEU A 86 8.05 0.29 -5.07
N PHE A 87 7.30 1.37 -4.88
CA PHE A 87 6.17 1.37 -3.94
C PHE A 87 4.97 0.59 -4.47
N ALA A 88 4.73 0.56 -5.79
CA ALA A 88 3.73 -0.33 -6.37
C ALA A 88 4.13 -1.79 -6.16
N THR A 89 5.40 -2.13 -6.45
CA THR A 89 5.96 -3.48 -6.24
C THR A 89 5.86 -3.89 -4.78
N ARG A 90 6.13 -3.00 -3.82
CA ARG A 90 5.94 -3.25 -2.37
C ARG A 90 4.53 -3.70 -2.04
N SER A 91 3.53 -2.99 -2.57
CA SER A 91 2.12 -3.24 -2.27
C SER A 91 1.66 -4.54 -2.94
N ILE A 92 2.07 -4.78 -4.19
CA ILE A 92 1.81 -6.03 -4.91
C ILE A 92 2.48 -7.22 -4.22
N ALA A 93 3.72 -7.06 -3.75
CA ALA A 93 4.42 -8.09 -2.98
C ALA A 93 3.70 -8.38 -1.66
N ALA A 94 3.17 -7.37 -0.96
CA ALA A 94 2.36 -7.59 0.25
C ALA A 94 1.06 -8.37 -0.05
N MET A 95 0.40 -8.08 -1.17
CA MET A 95 -0.75 -8.86 -1.63
C MET A 95 -0.36 -10.30 -1.96
N ALA A 96 0.74 -10.49 -2.69
CA ALA A 96 1.26 -11.81 -3.06
C ALA A 96 1.67 -12.66 -1.84
N LEU A 97 2.30 -12.06 -0.83
CA LEU A 97 2.62 -12.74 0.43
C LEU A 97 1.35 -13.18 1.17
N THR A 98 0.31 -12.34 1.15
CA THR A 98 -0.97 -12.64 1.80
C THR A 98 -1.73 -13.73 1.05
N LEU A 99 -1.76 -13.66 -0.29
CA LEU A 99 -2.43 -14.63 -1.15
C LEU A 99 -1.81 -16.04 -1.09
N ASN A 100 -0.50 -16.13 -0.84
CA ASN A 100 0.21 -17.40 -0.63
C ASN A 100 0.22 -17.86 0.84
N GLU A 101 -0.47 -17.17 1.75
CA GLU A 101 -0.50 -17.48 3.19
C GLU A 101 0.88 -17.47 3.88
N VAL A 102 1.88 -16.82 3.27
CA VAL A 102 3.25 -16.67 3.82
C VAL A 102 3.49 -15.31 4.47
N SER A 103 2.45 -14.48 4.58
CA SER A 103 2.49 -13.14 5.19
C SER A 103 2.66 -13.22 6.71
N SER A 104 3.91 -13.39 7.14
CA SER A 104 4.35 -13.22 8.53
C SER A 104 4.78 -11.78 8.84
N PRO A 105 4.82 -11.35 10.11
CA PRO A 105 5.40 -10.05 10.47
C PRO A 105 6.82 -9.84 9.92
N TRP A 106 7.64 -10.90 9.87
CA TRP A 106 9.01 -10.84 9.37
C TRP A 106 9.10 -10.65 7.86
N THR A 107 8.25 -11.32 7.09
CA THR A 107 8.21 -11.13 5.62
C THR A 107 7.67 -9.75 5.25
N ARG A 108 6.67 -9.25 5.97
CA ARG A 108 6.18 -7.86 5.83
C ARG A 108 7.25 -6.84 6.17
N PHE A 109 7.97 -7.05 7.27
CA PHE A 109 9.09 -6.20 7.68
C PHE A 109 10.21 -6.17 6.64
N ALA A 110 10.62 -7.34 6.12
CA ALA A 110 11.61 -7.45 5.07
C ALA A 110 11.16 -6.73 3.78
N ASN A 111 9.91 -6.92 3.35
CA ASN A 111 9.34 -6.25 2.18
C ASN A 111 9.39 -4.71 2.34
N VAL A 112 8.99 -4.18 3.50
CA VAL A 112 9.01 -2.74 3.79
C VAL A 112 10.43 -2.18 3.80
N LEU A 113 11.37 -2.80 4.53
CA LEU A 113 12.75 -2.28 4.61
C LEU A 113 13.48 -2.37 3.28
N MET A 114 13.35 -3.48 2.56
CA MET A 114 13.98 -3.66 1.25
C MET A 114 13.53 -2.58 0.27
N THR A 115 12.22 -2.35 0.19
CA THR A 115 11.66 -1.36 -0.75
C THR A 115 12.01 0.08 -0.35
N MET A 116 12.12 0.38 0.95
CA MET A 116 12.64 1.66 1.43
C MET A 116 14.11 1.86 1.06
N ALA A 117 14.95 0.85 1.26
CA ALA A 117 16.37 0.90 0.90
C ALA A 117 16.56 1.11 -0.60
N LEU A 118 15.80 0.38 -1.43
CA LEU A 118 15.81 0.55 -2.88
C LEU A 118 15.33 1.94 -3.32
N ALA A 119 14.35 2.53 -2.64
CA ALA A 119 13.90 3.88 -2.95
C ALA A 119 14.98 4.93 -2.64
N ASP A 120 15.70 4.78 -1.52
CA ASP A 120 16.82 5.67 -1.22
C ASP A 120 17.99 5.47 -2.18
N LEU A 121 18.29 4.24 -2.57
CA LEU A 121 19.27 3.94 -3.62
C LEU A 121 18.90 4.62 -4.95
N ALA A 122 17.62 4.57 -5.33
CA ALA A 122 17.13 5.28 -6.51
C ALA A 122 17.30 6.80 -6.37
N THR A 123 16.98 7.38 -5.21
CA THR A 123 17.20 8.81 -4.93
C THR A 123 18.67 9.21 -5.08
N MET A 124 19.59 8.39 -4.53
CA MET A 124 21.03 8.62 -4.64
C MET A 124 21.53 8.49 -6.08
N TYR A 125 21.06 7.48 -6.81
CA TYR A 125 21.42 7.25 -8.21
C TYR A 125 21.05 8.46 -9.10
N TYR A 126 19.87 9.02 -8.91
CA TYR A 126 19.42 10.20 -9.67
C TYR A 126 19.94 11.54 -9.12
N LYS A 127 20.77 11.53 -8.06
CA LYS A 127 21.44 12.72 -7.47
C LYS A 127 20.51 13.89 -7.21
N VAL A 128 19.31 13.59 -6.73
CA VAL A 128 18.24 14.59 -6.55
C VAL A 128 18.43 15.30 -5.21
N THR A 129 18.38 16.64 -5.21
CA THR A 129 18.50 17.49 -4.00
C THR A 129 17.19 17.61 -3.22
N VAL A 130 16.04 17.54 -3.90
CA VAL A 130 14.68 17.61 -3.30
C VAL A 130 13.77 16.53 -3.90
N THR A 131 13.08 15.77 -3.05
CA THR A 131 12.22 14.67 -3.54
C THR A 131 11.07 15.19 -4.39
N THR A 132 10.66 14.42 -5.41
CA THR A 132 9.63 14.84 -6.38
C THR A 132 8.33 15.32 -5.68
N MET A 133 7.88 14.64 -4.63
CA MET A 133 6.64 15.01 -3.94
C MET A 133 6.71 16.33 -3.17
N ARG A 134 7.91 16.75 -2.73
CA ARG A 134 8.10 18.00 -1.99
C ARG A 134 8.17 19.21 -2.92
N ASP A 135 8.63 18.98 -4.14
CA ASP A 135 8.90 20.00 -5.15
C ASP A 135 7.90 19.94 -6.31
N MET A 136 6.70 19.41 -6.03
CA MET A 136 5.63 19.32 -7.02
C MET A 136 5.06 20.73 -7.30
N PRO A 137 4.94 21.17 -8.57
CA PRO A 137 4.46 22.50 -8.89
C PRO A 137 3.02 22.73 -8.44
N PHE A 138 2.82 23.81 -7.68
CA PHE A 138 1.50 24.34 -7.32
C PHE A 138 1.22 25.62 -8.12
N PRO A 139 -0.06 25.96 -8.37
CA PRO A 139 -0.41 27.28 -8.90
C PRO A 139 0.12 28.42 -8.02
N ASP A 140 0.48 29.54 -8.63
CA ASP A 140 1.13 30.67 -7.95
C ASP A 140 0.28 31.29 -6.83
N TRP A 141 -1.05 31.24 -6.97
CA TRP A 141 -1.98 31.75 -5.97
C TRP A 141 -2.12 30.85 -4.73
N VAL A 142 -1.57 29.63 -4.74
CA VAL A 142 -1.58 28.75 -3.56
C VAL A 142 -0.47 29.17 -2.60
N THR A 143 -0.87 29.65 -1.42
CA THR A 143 0.05 30.10 -0.37
C THR A 143 1.02 29.00 0.09
N GLN A 144 2.22 29.39 0.55
CA GLN A 144 3.21 28.45 1.07
C GLN A 144 2.67 27.60 2.24
N THR A 145 1.89 28.20 3.13
CA THR A 145 1.27 27.48 4.26
C THR A 145 0.34 26.36 3.78
N THR A 146 -0.44 26.60 2.72
CA THR A 146 -1.29 25.55 2.12
C THR A 146 -0.44 24.45 1.51
N ARG A 147 0.63 24.79 0.78
CA ARG A 147 1.58 23.81 0.22
C ARG A 147 2.19 22.93 1.31
N ASP A 148 2.62 23.54 2.42
CA ASP A 148 3.21 22.83 3.55
C ASP A 148 2.22 21.87 4.22
N ARG A 149 0.96 22.28 4.40
CA ARG A 149 -0.11 21.43 4.95
C ARG A 149 -0.41 20.24 4.04
N ILE A 150 -0.48 20.45 2.72
CA ILE A 150 -0.68 19.38 1.73
C ILE A 150 0.50 18.41 1.75
N ASN A 151 1.73 18.92 1.79
CA ASN A 151 2.94 18.11 1.86
C ASN A 151 3.04 17.32 3.17
N LEU A 152 2.59 17.89 4.29
CA LEU A 152 2.46 17.18 5.56
C LEU A 152 1.44 16.05 5.44
N TYR A 153 0.27 16.30 4.86
CA TYR A 153 -0.75 15.27 4.62
C TYR A 153 -0.20 14.12 3.76
N TYR A 154 0.55 14.41 2.70
CA TYR A 154 1.21 13.37 1.89
C TYR A 154 2.23 12.58 2.69
N SER A 155 3.05 13.26 3.51
CA SER A 155 4.07 12.62 4.35
C SER A 155 3.46 11.70 5.40
N VAL A 156 2.40 12.15 6.09
CA VAL A 156 1.65 11.34 7.06
C VAL A 156 0.98 10.15 6.38
N SER A 157 0.38 10.35 5.20
CA SER A 157 -0.24 9.25 4.43
C SER A 157 0.76 8.17 4.05
N GLN A 158 2.00 8.54 3.72
CA GLN A 158 3.08 7.57 3.43
C GLN A 158 3.51 6.78 4.67
N VAL A 159 3.53 7.41 5.85
CA VAL A 159 3.81 6.74 7.12
C VAL A 159 2.71 5.72 7.43
N LEU A 160 1.44 6.14 7.34
CA LEU A 160 0.30 5.27 7.59
C LEU A 160 0.23 4.10 6.62
N ALA A 161 0.42 4.35 5.32
CA ALA A 161 0.48 3.27 4.32
C ALA A 161 1.60 2.26 4.64
N THR A 162 2.77 2.74 5.04
CA THR A 162 3.89 1.87 5.43
C THR A 162 3.56 1.07 6.69
N GLY A 163 2.96 1.69 7.70
CA GLY A 163 2.51 1.02 8.91
C GLY A 163 1.44 -0.04 8.61
N ILE A 164 0.47 0.26 7.75
CA ILE A 164 -0.61 -0.67 7.39
C ILE A 164 -0.02 -1.94 6.77
N LEU A 165 0.92 -1.80 5.83
CA LEU A 165 1.60 -2.95 5.21
C LEU A 165 2.49 -3.74 6.19
N LEU A 166 2.91 -3.14 7.29
CA LEU A 166 3.72 -3.80 8.31
C LEU A 166 2.83 -4.56 9.32
N PHE A 167 1.75 -3.94 9.76
CA PHE A 167 0.89 -4.45 10.83
C PHE A 167 -0.17 -5.45 10.33
N THR A 168 -0.61 -5.34 9.08
CA THR A 168 -1.76 -6.12 8.58
C THR A 168 -1.42 -7.00 7.36
N PRO A 169 -1.73 -8.31 7.39
CA PRO A 169 -1.76 -9.17 6.21
C PRO A 169 -3.07 -9.00 5.45
N SER A 170 -3.36 -7.81 4.92
CA SER A 170 -4.63 -7.54 4.21
C SER A 170 -4.37 -7.14 2.76
N MET A 171 -4.91 -7.94 1.84
CA MET A 171 -4.89 -7.63 0.41
C MET A 171 -5.69 -6.37 0.09
N GLU A 172 -6.82 -6.15 0.77
CA GLU A 172 -7.68 -4.98 0.56
C GLU A 172 -6.92 -3.69 0.88
N ARG A 173 -6.31 -3.65 2.06
CA ARG A 173 -5.49 -2.51 2.50
C ARG A 173 -4.30 -2.28 1.57
N ALA A 174 -3.64 -3.34 1.12
CA ALA A 174 -2.55 -3.21 0.15
C ALA A 174 -3.02 -2.68 -1.21
N LEU A 175 -4.22 -3.05 -1.68
CA LEU A 175 -4.81 -2.51 -2.91
C LEU A 175 -5.19 -1.03 -2.77
N PHE A 176 -5.76 -0.63 -1.64
CA PHE A 176 -6.03 0.78 -1.32
C PHE A 176 -4.75 1.64 -1.27
N ILE A 177 -3.61 1.05 -0.89
CA ILE A 177 -2.30 1.72 -0.93
C ILE A 177 -1.72 1.75 -2.35
N LEU A 178 -1.93 0.69 -3.13
CA LEU A 178 -1.49 0.63 -4.52
C LEU A 178 -2.19 1.67 -5.40
N PHE A 179 -3.47 1.94 -5.14
CA PHE A 179 -4.28 2.88 -5.91
C PHE A 179 -3.69 4.30 -6.00
N PRO A 180 -3.41 5.03 -4.91
CA PRO A 180 -2.84 6.37 -4.98
C PRO A 180 -1.47 6.39 -5.68
N ILE A 181 -0.70 5.30 -5.62
CA ILE A 181 0.60 5.19 -6.30
C ILE A 181 0.40 5.18 -7.82
N GLN A 182 -0.47 4.31 -8.32
CA GLN A 182 -0.70 4.16 -9.76
C GLN A 182 -1.51 5.33 -10.34
N ILE A 183 -2.52 5.82 -9.61
CA ILE A 183 -3.32 6.95 -10.06
C ILE A 183 -2.50 8.24 -10.12
N ALA A 184 -1.51 8.45 -9.23
CA ALA A 184 -0.65 9.64 -9.29
C ALA A 184 0.11 9.75 -10.63
N ALA A 185 0.65 8.64 -11.13
CA ALA A 185 1.32 8.57 -12.43
C ALA A 185 0.34 8.80 -13.60
N PHE A 186 -0.86 8.23 -13.51
CA PHE A 186 -1.92 8.47 -14.49
C PHE A 186 -2.33 9.96 -14.52
N LEU A 187 -2.60 10.56 -13.36
CA LEU A 187 -2.97 11.96 -13.24
C LEU A 187 -1.87 12.89 -13.76
N MET A 188 -0.58 12.59 -13.53
CA MET A 188 0.52 13.37 -14.12
C MET A 188 0.53 13.29 -15.65
N THR A 189 0.13 12.15 -16.21
CA THR A 189 -0.04 12.02 -17.67
C THR A 189 -1.18 12.92 -18.17
N LEU A 190 -2.29 13.03 -17.42
CA LEU A 190 -3.39 13.94 -17.76
C LEU A 190 -2.99 15.41 -17.67
N VAL A 191 -2.20 15.79 -16.65
CA VAL A 191 -1.63 17.15 -16.53
C VAL A 191 -0.73 17.45 -17.71
N ARG A 192 0.18 16.53 -18.08
CA ARG A 192 1.08 16.70 -19.23
C ARG A 192 0.29 16.93 -20.52
N LYS A 193 -0.83 16.22 -20.71
CA LYS A 193 -1.73 16.36 -21.86
C LYS A 193 -2.67 17.57 -21.77
N GLN A 194 -2.53 18.40 -20.75
CA GLN A 194 -3.38 19.57 -20.50
C GLN A 194 -4.87 19.21 -20.40
N ILE A 195 -5.19 17.98 -19.96
CA ILE A 195 -6.57 17.52 -19.74
C ILE A 195 -7.07 18.00 -18.38
N ILE A 196 -6.18 18.02 -17.38
CA ILE A 196 -6.47 18.52 -16.03
C ILE A 196 -5.41 19.51 -15.59
N SER A 197 -5.77 20.42 -14.67
CA SER A 197 -4.84 21.39 -14.11
C SER A 197 -3.92 20.77 -13.04
N PRO A 198 -2.77 21.40 -12.71
CA PRO A 198 -1.95 21.02 -11.55
C PRO A 198 -2.73 20.98 -10.23
N LEU A 199 -3.66 21.90 -10.01
CA LEU A 199 -4.52 21.86 -8.82
C LEU A 199 -5.40 20.62 -8.81
N SER A 200 -6.04 20.30 -9.94
CA SER A 200 -6.89 19.13 -10.09
C SER A 200 -6.12 17.84 -9.77
N TRP A 201 -4.84 17.78 -10.16
CA TRP A 201 -3.94 16.69 -9.76
C TRP A 201 -3.82 16.57 -8.24
N HIS A 202 -3.52 17.67 -7.53
CA HIS A 202 -3.39 17.66 -6.07
C HIS A 202 -4.67 17.23 -5.36
N VAL A 203 -5.82 17.72 -5.83
CA VAL A 203 -7.14 17.37 -5.27
C VAL A 203 -7.46 15.89 -5.48
N LEU A 204 -7.32 15.39 -6.71
CA LEU A 204 -7.61 13.99 -7.04
C LEU A 204 -6.64 13.04 -6.33
N TYR A 205 -5.35 13.40 -6.26
CA TYR A 205 -4.36 12.61 -5.55
C TYR A 205 -4.60 12.60 -4.03
N ALA A 206 -4.96 13.75 -3.44
CA ALA A 206 -5.33 13.81 -2.03
C ALA A 206 -6.59 12.97 -1.74
N GLY A 207 -7.59 13.00 -2.62
CA GLY A 207 -8.77 12.13 -2.53
C GLY A 207 -8.40 10.64 -2.60
N ALA A 208 -7.50 10.25 -3.51
CA ALA A 208 -7.02 8.88 -3.63
C ALA A 208 -6.26 8.39 -2.39
N LEU A 209 -5.45 9.26 -1.75
CA LEU A 209 -4.85 8.96 -0.45
C LEU A 209 -5.92 8.84 0.64
N GLY A 210 -6.93 9.72 0.59
CA GLY A 210 -8.11 9.76 1.47
C GLY A 210 -8.85 8.43 1.56
N LEU A 211 -8.92 7.68 0.47
CA LEU A 211 -9.58 6.37 0.43
C LEU A 211 -9.00 5.35 1.42
N ASN A 212 -7.69 5.43 1.74
CA ASN A 212 -7.08 4.56 2.75
C ASN A 212 -7.65 4.81 4.15
N TYR A 213 -7.93 6.08 4.46
CA TYR A 213 -8.54 6.49 5.72
C TYR A 213 -10.01 6.08 5.76
N LEU A 214 -10.74 6.31 4.67
CA LEU A 214 -12.13 5.90 4.54
C LEU A 214 -12.30 4.39 4.72
N HIS A 215 -11.46 3.59 4.06
CA HIS A 215 -11.44 2.14 4.27
C HIS A 215 -11.25 1.78 5.74
N SER A 216 -10.30 2.43 6.42
CA SER A 216 -10.01 2.15 7.83
C SER A 216 -11.16 2.53 8.77
N LEU A 217 -12.01 3.49 8.37
CA LEU A 217 -13.25 3.85 9.09
C LEU A 217 -14.40 2.88 8.78
N LEU A 218 -14.54 2.46 7.53
CA LEU A 218 -15.69 1.65 7.07
C LEU A 218 -15.53 0.15 7.30
N ALA A 219 -14.31 -0.38 7.28
CA ALA A 219 -14.08 -1.83 7.37
C ALA A 219 -14.46 -2.41 8.74
N LEU A 220 -14.75 -1.58 9.76
CA LEU A 220 -15.05 -1.94 11.16
C LEU A 220 -14.00 -2.82 11.86
N ASP A 221 -13.00 -3.31 11.14
CA ASP A 221 -11.79 -3.94 11.63
C ASP A 221 -10.86 -2.86 12.19
N ASN A 222 -10.92 -2.73 13.50
CA ASN A 222 -10.07 -1.83 14.25
C ASN A 222 -8.61 -2.25 14.08
N LEU A 223 -7.81 -1.41 13.43
CA LEU A 223 -6.36 -1.51 13.53
C LEU A 223 -5.98 -1.49 15.01
N PRO A 224 -5.03 -2.34 15.45
CA PRO A 224 -4.68 -2.40 16.87
C PRO A 224 -4.23 -1.02 17.34
N VAL A 225 -4.55 -0.65 18.58
CA VAL A 225 -4.15 0.65 19.16
C VAL A 225 -2.62 0.88 19.01
N GLY A 226 -1.84 -0.20 19.11
CA GLY A 226 -0.39 -0.19 18.86
C GLY A 226 0.01 0.34 17.48
N PHE A 227 -0.79 0.13 16.43
CA PHE A 227 -0.55 0.70 15.10
C PHE A 227 -0.61 2.24 15.12
N TYR A 228 -1.67 2.80 15.70
CA TYR A 228 -1.86 4.25 15.75
C TYR A 228 -0.79 4.92 16.62
N LEU A 229 -0.46 4.33 17.77
CA LEU A 229 0.62 4.80 18.63
C LEU A 229 1.99 4.73 17.92
N ALA A 230 2.29 3.64 17.21
CA ALA A 230 3.53 3.49 16.46
C ALA A 230 3.64 4.54 15.34
N CYS A 231 2.57 4.79 14.59
CA CYS A 231 2.57 5.80 13.52
C CYS A 231 2.66 7.23 14.07
N LEU A 232 2.00 7.52 15.19
CA LEU A 232 2.09 8.82 15.87
C LEU A 232 3.52 9.06 16.39
N LEU A 233 4.09 8.08 17.10
CA LEU A 233 5.47 8.13 17.57
C LEU A 233 6.43 8.31 16.39
N PHE A 234 6.25 7.56 15.30
CA PHE A 234 7.05 7.74 14.09
C PHE A 234 6.97 9.18 13.59
N CYS A 235 5.77 9.75 13.45
CA CYS A 235 5.59 11.12 12.98
C CYS A 235 6.27 12.14 13.90
N VAL A 236 6.09 12.02 15.22
CA VAL A 236 6.73 12.92 16.20
C VAL A 236 8.25 12.81 16.12
N MET A 237 8.80 11.59 16.22
CA MET A 237 10.25 11.37 16.22
C MET A 237 10.88 11.77 14.88
N ARG A 238 10.22 11.49 13.76
CA ARG A 238 10.74 11.82 12.43
C ARG A 238 10.61 13.30 12.08
N PHE A 239 9.44 13.91 12.31
CA PHE A 239 9.17 15.27 11.85
C PHE A 239 9.65 16.33 12.86
N ARG A 240 9.55 16.07 14.18
CA ARG A 240 10.03 17.01 15.21
C ARG A 240 11.50 16.82 15.55
N TYR A 241 11.92 15.57 15.77
CA TYR A 241 13.26 15.23 16.26
C TYR A 241 14.23 14.75 15.17
N ARG A 242 13.76 14.61 13.92
CA ARG A 242 14.57 14.22 12.75
C ARG A 242 15.29 12.88 12.86
N TRP A 243 14.74 11.95 13.65
CA TRP A 243 15.31 10.61 13.79
C TRP A 243 15.41 9.87 12.46
N ASN A 244 16.38 8.96 12.36
CA ASN A 244 16.58 8.13 11.17
C ASN A 244 15.37 7.19 10.97
N LYS A 245 14.79 7.22 9.76
CA LYS A 245 13.59 6.43 9.43
C LYS A 245 13.82 4.91 9.52
N TYR A 246 15.03 4.44 9.25
CA TYR A 246 15.38 3.02 9.35
C TYR A 246 15.39 2.58 10.81
N VAL A 247 15.98 3.40 11.70
CA VAL A 247 15.94 3.12 13.15
C VAL A 247 14.49 3.03 13.63
N LEU A 248 13.65 4.01 13.27
CA LEU A 248 12.25 4.04 13.67
C LEU A 248 11.45 2.82 13.16
N TRP A 249 11.52 2.52 11.85
CA TRP A 249 10.78 1.37 11.30
C TRP A 249 11.33 0.03 11.77
N THR A 250 12.64 -0.09 12.02
CA THR A 250 13.24 -1.29 12.61
C THR A 250 12.71 -1.53 14.02
N LEU A 251 12.70 -0.50 14.88
CA LEU A 251 12.15 -0.64 16.23
C LEU A 251 10.66 -1.02 16.20
N ILE A 252 9.86 -0.35 15.36
CA ILE A 252 8.43 -0.66 15.20
C ILE A 252 8.22 -2.08 14.66
N GLY A 253 8.98 -2.49 13.65
CA GLY A 253 8.87 -3.81 13.03
C GLY A 253 9.28 -4.95 13.97
N LEU A 254 10.36 -4.78 14.73
CA LEU A 254 10.79 -5.74 15.74
C LEU A 254 9.75 -5.87 16.87
N ALA A 255 9.27 -4.75 17.41
CA ALA A 255 8.24 -4.74 18.43
C ALA A 255 6.96 -5.44 17.94
N GLN A 256 6.53 -5.16 16.70
CA GLN A 256 5.36 -5.81 16.13
C GLN A 256 5.56 -7.31 15.90
N GLY A 257 6.75 -7.73 15.45
CA GLY A 257 7.09 -9.14 15.30
C GLY A 257 7.04 -9.89 16.63
N MET A 258 7.56 -9.30 17.70
CA MET A 258 7.52 -9.90 19.05
C MET A 258 6.08 -10.07 19.55
N VAL A 259 5.27 -9.01 19.50
CA VAL A 259 3.87 -9.04 19.97
C VAL A 259 3.04 -10.09 19.21
N GLN A 260 3.19 -10.17 17.88
CA GLN A 260 2.44 -11.16 17.10
C GLN A 260 2.91 -12.59 17.36
N ASN A 261 4.21 -12.82 17.58
CA ASN A 261 4.71 -14.16 17.91
C ASN A 261 4.20 -14.62 19.28
N GLU A 262 4.20 -13.76 20.29
CA GLU A 262 3.65 -14.10 21.62
C GLU A 262 2.17 -14.43 21.55
N PHE A 263 1.39 -13.65 20.80
CA PHE A 263 -0.02 -13.92 20.59
C PHE A 263 -0.26 -15.28 19.92
N VAL A 264 0.45 -15.58 18.84
CA VAL A 264 0.35 -16.88 18.16
C VAL A 264 0.72 -18.03 19.09
N GLN A 265 1.81 -17.89 19.86
CA GLN A 265 2.22 -18.90 20.84
C GLN A 265 1.18 -19.11 21.95
N SER A 266 0.51 -18.04 22.40
CA SER A 266 -0.57 -18.15 23.39
C SER A 266 -1.78 -18.93 22.87
N MET A 267 -2.16 -18.72 21.61
CA MET A 267 -3.26 -19.46 20.98
C MET A 267 -2.91 -20.94 20.77
N VAL A 268 -1.69 -21.23 20.31
CA VAL A 268 -1.21 -22.62 20.13
C VAL A 268 -1.19 -23.37 21.46
N LYS A 269 -0.73 -22.71 22.54
CA LYS A 269 -0.76 -23.29 23.89
C LYS A 269 -2.20 -23.55 24.37
N GLN A 270 -3.12 -22.63 24.09
CA GLN A 270 -4.52 -22.79 24.45
C GLN A 270 -5.17 -23.95 23.70
N SER A 271 -4.97 -24.06 22.37
CA SER A 271 -5.48 -25.19 21.58
C SER A 271 -4.88 -26.53 21.99
N ALA A 272 -3.58 -26.56 22.34
CA ALA A 272 -2.92 -27.77 22.83
C ALA A 272 -3.50 -28.23 24.19
N GLY A 273 -3.90 -27.30 25.05
CA GLY A 273 -4.58 -27.59 26.31
C GLY A 273 -5.96 -28.23 26.13
N TRP A 274 -6.72 -27.81 25.11
CA TRP A 274 -8.03 -28.41 24.76
C TRP A 274 -7.89 -29.83 24.18
N THR A 275 -6.86 -30.10 23.36
CA THR A 275 -6.59 -31.46 22.86
C THR A 275 -6.22 -32.45 23.96
N PHE A 276 -5.60 -32.00 25.06
CA PHE A 276 -5.27 -32.86 26.19
C PHE A 276 -6.45 -33.10 27.13
N THR A 277 -7.45 -32.22 27.14
CA THR A 277 -8.68 -32.40 27.94
C THR A 277 -9.71 -33.27 27.21
N LEU A 278 -9.77 -33.28 25.88
CA LEU A 278 -10.70 -34.15 25.15
C LEU A 278 -10.33 -35.65 25.21
N SER A 279 -9.04 -36.01 25.35
CA SER A 279 -8.65 -37.42 25.50
C SER A 279 -8.95 -37.99 26.90
N SER A 280 -9.09 -37.14 27.92
CA SER A 280 -9.47 -37.55 29.27
C SER A 280 -10.99 -37.70 29.46
N TYR A 281 -11.81 -37.15 28.57
CA TYR A 281 -13.26 -37.39 28.54
C TYR A 281 -13.67 -38.62 27.69
N ALA A 282 -12.77 -39.19 26.89
CA ALA A 282 -13.04 -40.41 26.10
C ALA A 282 -13.04 -41.71 26.93
N ASN A 283 -12.68 -41.64 28.22
CA ASN A 283 -12.67 -42.79 29.15
C ASN A 283 -13.74 -42.67 30.26
N ALA A 284 -14.78 -41.87 30.07
CA ALA A 284 -15.92 -41.91 30.98
C ALA A 284 -16.58 -43.31 30.87
N PRO A 285 -16.66 -44.09 31.97
CA PRO A 285 -17.29 -45.40 31.93
C PRO A 285 -18.74 -45.25 31.48
N THR A 286 -19.11 -46.03 30.47
CA THR A 286 -20.49 -46.18 30.02
C THR A 286 -21.37 -46.49 31.22
N ALA A 287 -22.31 -45.59 31.52
CA ALA A 287 -23.33 -45.82 32.52
C ALA A 287 -24.10 -47.11 32.16
N PRO A 288 -24.34 -48.03 33.10
CA PRO A 288 -25.10 -49.23 32.82
C PRO A 288 -26.53 -48.84 32.47
N VAL A 289 -26.96 -49.27 31.28
CA VAL A 289 -28.35 -49.20 30.83
C VAL A 289 -29.19 -50.01 31.80
N CYS A 290 -29.99 -49.33 32.61
CA CYS A 290 -30.94 -49.95 33.53
C CYS A 290 -32.13 -50.47 32.70
N LEU A 291 -32.03 -51.74 32.28
CA LEU A 291 -33.18 -52.53 31.84
C LEU A 291 -33.90 -53.05 33.09
N THR A 292 -34.99 -52.40 33.48
CA THR A 292 -36.01 -53.05 34.32
C THR A 292 -37.38 -52.87 33.67
N CYS A 293 -38.05 -54.01 33.53
CA CYS A 293 -39.39 -54.20 33.03
C CYS A 293 -40.44 -53.55 33.93
N SER A 294 -41.45 -52.90 33.35
CA SER A 294 -42.88 -53.18 33.57
C SER A 294 -43.68 -52.56 32.42
#